data_AF-A0A1F8JI35-F1
#
_entry.id   AF-A0A1F8JI35-F1
#
_cell.length_a   1.000
_cell.length_b   1.000
_cell.length_c   1.000
_cell.angle_alpha   90.00
_cell.angle_beta   90.00
_cell.angle_gamma   90.00
#
_symmetry.space_group_name_H-M   'P 1'
#
loop_
_entity.id
_entity.type
_entity.pdbx_description
1 polymer ?
#
loop_
_entity_poly.entity_id
_entity_poly.type
_entity_poly.pdbx_seq_one_letter_code
_entity_poly.pdbx_strand_id
1 'polypeptide(L)'
;MNQTMMRLTFVFLMTGIYAAAPAPAPPEMKTAAIGHATKTSDIMIVDPKTVAQDWLSAFGRLQETRSSRIQFNISGGGQITNVSKIDIMPGGYLMLFTIKAPQGSRYEIVKTSEIESISAR
;
A
#
# COMPACT_ATOMS: atom_id res chain seq x y z
N MET A 1 37.63 -19.23 -62.63
CA MET A 1 38.68 -18.53 -63.42
C MET A 1 39.05 -17.26 -62.68
N ASN A 2 40.33 -17.17 -62.31
CA ASN A 2 41.19 -15.99 -62.07
C ASN A 2 40.81 -15.05 -60.90
N GLN A 3 41.61 -14.98 -59.83
CA GLN A 3 42.81 -14.10 -59.67
C GLN A 3 42.44 -12.62 -59.95
N THR A 4 42.69 -11.66 -59.04
CA THR A 4 44.04 -11.23 -58.63
C THR A 4 43.97 -10.38 -57.34
N MET A 5 45.03 -10.51 -56.52
CA MET A 5 45.40 -9.68 -55.38
C MET A 5 45.37 -8.16 -55.68
N MET A 6 45.27 -7.33 -54.64
CA MET A 6 46.39 -6.46 -54.21
C MET A 6 45.99 -5.67 -52.95
N ARG A 7 46.73 -5.92 -51.86
CA ARG A 7 46.77 -5.06 -50.68
C ARG A 7 47.40 -3.72 -51.07
N LEU A 8 46.85 -2.61 -50.57
CA LEU A 8 47.69 -1.48 -50.20
C LEU A 8 47.03 -0.69 -49.06
N THR A 9 47.60 -0.88 -47.87
CA THR A 9 47.35 -0.05 -46.70
C THR A 9 47.93 1.33 -46.96
N PHE A 10 47.12 2.37 -46.91
CA PHE A 10 47.58 3.75 -46.86
C PHE A 10 46.97 4.41 -45.63
N VAL A 11 47.79 4.55 -44.59
CA VAL A 11 47.54 5.41 -43.43
C VAL A 11 47.91 6.82 -43.88
N PHE A 12 46.93 7.72 -43.94
CA PHE A 12 47.17 9.15 -44.07
C PHE A 12 46.50 9.89 -42.91
N LEU A 13 47.33 10.25 -41.94
CA LEU A 13 47.04 11.26 -40.93
C LEU A 13 47.08 12.63 -41.62
N MET A 14 45.98 13.37 -41.64
CA MET A 14 46.00 14.83 -41.85
C MET A 14 44.89 15.52 -41.06
N THR A 15 45.33 16.17 -39.98
CA THR A 15 44.95 17.50 -39.46
C THR A 15 43.46 17.87 -39.45
N GLY A 16 42.89 17.78 -38.25
CA GLY A 16 41.62 18.41 -37.91
C GLY A 16 41.71 19.94 -37.96
N ILE A 17 40.81 20.53 -38.74
CA ILE A 17 40.41 21.94 -38.62
C ILE A 17 39.03 21.90 -37.96
N TYR A 18 38.98 22.14 -36.64
CA TYR A 18 37.72 22.37 -35.95
C TYR A 18 37.25 23.79 -36.28
N ALA A 19 36.19 23.90 -37.08
CA ALA A 19 35.39 25.11 -37.14
C ALA A 19 34.63 25.23 -35.82
N ALA A 20 34.92 26.28 -35.04
CA ALA A 20 34.20 26.60 -33.82
C ALA A 20 32.77 27.02 -34.16
N ALA A 21 31.80 26.19 -33.81
CA ALA A 21 30.39 26.55 -33.82
C ALA A 21 30.12 27.66 -32.77
N PRO A 22 29.26 28.65 -33.05
CA PRO A 22 28.91 29.69 -32.08
C PRO A 22 28.19 29.06 -30.87
N ALA A 23 28.59 29.50 -29.68
CA ALA A 23 28.06 29.03 -28.40
C ALA A 23 26.54 29.28 -28.29
N PRO A 24 25.76 28.32 -27.75
CA PRO A 24 24.35 28.56 -27.42
C PRO A 24 24.23 29.55 -26.24
N ALA A 25 23.24 30.44 -26.34
CA ALA A 25 22.93 31.48 -25.37
C ALA A 25 22.63 30.93 -23.95
N PRO A 26 22.89 31.71 -22.89
CA PRO A 26 22.71 31.27 -21.50
C PRO A 26 21.24 30.94 -21.20
N PRO A 27 20.96 29.90 -20.39
CA PRO A 27 19.61 29.54 -20.01
C PRO A 27 18.97 30.65 -19.18
N GLU A 28 17.78 31.07 -19.61
CA GLU A 28 16.90 31.98 -18.89
C GLU A 28 16.64 31.44 -17.47
N MET A 29 17.10 32.17 -16.44
CA MET A 29 16.69 31.92 -15.07
C MET A 29 15.23 32.33 -14.91
N LYS A 30 14.33 31.39 -15.12
CA LYS A 30 12.95 31.50 -14.67
C LYS A 30 12.94 31.33 -13.16
N THR A 31 12.86 32.44 -12.45
CA THR A 31 12.62 32.52 -11.00
C THR A 31 11.51 31.54 -10.61
N ALA A 32 11.90 30.43 -9.99
CA ALA A 32 10.97 29.49 -9.40
C ALA A 32 10.30 30.17 -8.21
N ALA A 33 9.08 30.66 -8.41
CA ALA A 33 8.18 30.92 -7.30
C ALA A 33 8.02 29.60 -6.54
N ILE A 34 8.58 29.56 -5.33
CA ILE A 34 8.32 28.48 -4.36
C ILE A 34 6.87 28.64 -3.93
N GLY A 35 5.96 28.13 -4.76
CA GLY A 35 4.61 27.83 -4.34
C GLY A 35 4.72 26.78 -3.25
N HIS A 36 4.28 27.12 -2.04
CA HIS A 36 3.98 26.13 -1.02
C HIS A 36 2.98 25.15 -1.62
N ALA A 37 3.47 24.01 -2.10
CA ALA A 37 2.63 22.89 -2.47
C ALA A 37 1.92 22.43 -1.20
N THR A 38 0.67 22.83 -1.05
CA THR A 38 -0.27 22.24 -0.11
C THR A 38 -0.18 20.73 -0.30
N LYS A 39 0.26 20.00 0.74
CA LYS A 39 0.34 18.54 0.73
C LYS A 39 -1.05 17.99 0.43
N THR A 40 -1.29 17.58 -0.81
CA THR A 40 -2.41 16.70 -1.14
C THR A 40 -2.16 15.41 -0.38
N SER A 41 -2.89 15.19 0.70
CA SER A 41 -2.90 13.89 1.38
C SER A 41 -3.44 12.86 0.40
N ASP A 42 -2.62 11.87 0.02
CA ASP A 42 -3.06 10.73 -0.78
C ASP A 42 -4.16 9.99 0.00
N ILE A 43 -5.40 10.10 -0.47
CA ILE A 43 -6.53 9.37 0.09
C ILE A 43 -6.57 8.00 -0.59
N MET A 44 -6.23 6.95 0.15
CA MET A 44 -6.42 5.58 -0.29
C MET A 44 -7.83 5.10 0.08
N ILE A 45 -8.63 4.76 -0.92
CA ILE A 45 -9.95 4.16 -0.72
C ILE A 45 -9.79 2.65 -0.69
N VAL A 46 -10.15 2.03 0.44
CA VAL A 46 -10.12 0.57 0.63
C VAL A 46 -11.55 0.03 0.63
N ASP A 47 -11.78 -1.11 -0.01
CA ASP A 47 -13.09 -1.78 0.04
C ASP A 47 -13.38 -2.26 1.47
N PRO A 48 -14.46 -1.80 2.13
CA PRO A 48 -14.84 -2.22 3.47
C PRO A 48 -15.04 -3.74 3.59
N LYS A 49 -15.49 -4.42 2.53
CA LYS A 49 -15.66 -5.89 2.55
C LYS A 49 -14.33 -6.59 2.73
N THR A 50 -13.27 -6.12 2.07
CA THR A 50 -11.93 -6.68 2.21
C THR A 50 -11.43 -6.47 3.65
N VAL A 51 -11.60 -5.26 4.20
CA VAL A 51 -11.21 -4.98 5.59
C VAL A 51 -11.96 -5.89 6.57
N ALA A 52 -13.27 -6.10 6.39
CA ALA A 52 -14.04 -6.99 7.25
C ALA A 52 -13.60 -8.45 7.12
N GLN A 53 -13.24 -8.90 5.92
CA GLN A 53 -12.69 -10.24 5.68
C GLN A 53 -11.33 -10.42 6.35
N ASP A 54 -10.49 -9.40 6.36
CA ASP A 54 -9.20 -9.43 7.05
C ASP A 54 -9.38 -9.60 8.56
N TRP A 55 -10.32 -8.86 9.17
CA TRP A 55 -10.67 -9.03 10.58
C TRP A 55 -11.21 -10.42 10.90
N LEU A 56 -12.12 -10.94 10.06
CA LEU A 56 -12.66 -12.29 10.22
C LEU A 56 -11.56 -13.35 10.10
N SER A 57 -10.64 -13.18 9.16
CA SER A 57 -9.50 -14.07 8.96
C SER A 57 -8.54 -14.04 10.14
N ALA A 58 -8.19 -12.83 10.64
CA ALA A 58 -7.35 -12.66 11.82
C ALA A 58 -7.98 -13.34 13.05
N PHE A 59 -9.28 -13.17 13.25
CA PHE A 59 -10.02 -13.87 14.30
C PHE A 59 -9.94 -15.38 14.18
N GLY A 60 -10.15 -15.93 12.98
CA GLY A 60 -10.02 -17.36 12.72
C GLY A 60 -8.63 -17.89 13.06
N ARG A 61 -7.57 -17.17 12.63
CA ARG A 61 -6.18 -17.53 12.97
C ARG A 61 -5.92 -17.52 14.47
N LEU A 62 -6.41 -16.52 15.19
CA LEU A 62 -6.24 -16.47 16.64
C LEU A 62 -7.02 -17.59 17.35
N GLN A 63 -8.18 -18.00 16.84
CA GLN A 63 -8.90 -19.16 17.38
C GLN A 63 -8.13 -20.47 17.17
N GLU A 64 -7.49 -20.65 16.01
CA GLU A 64 -6.66 -21.84 15.71
C GLU A 64 -5.52 -22.00 16.72
N THR A 65 -4.95 -20.89 17.21
CA THR A 65 -3.90 -20.91 18.25
C THR A 65 -4.41 -21.30 19.64
N ARG A 66 -5.71 -21.58 19.80
CA ARG A 66 -6.39 -21.88 21.08
C ARG A 66 -6.15 -20.81 22.16
N SER A 67 -5.99 -19.55 21.75
CA SER A 67 -5.88 -18.48 22.71
C SER A 67 -7.16 -18.39 23.55
N SER A 68 -6.98 -18.40 24.88
CA SER A 68 -8.10 -18.47 25.83
C SER A 68 -8.93 -17.19 25.86
N ARG A 69 -8.37 -16.06 25.38
CA ARG A 69 -9.03 -14.76 25.41
C ARG A 69 -8.63 -13.91 24.21
N ILE A 70 -9.45 -13.99 23.15
CA ILE A 70 -9.41 -13.05 22.03
C ILE A 70 -10.19 -11.80 22.41
N GLN A 71 -9.58 -10.64 22.18
CA GLN A 71 -10.12 -9.32 22.48
C GLN A 71 -10.01 -8.40 21.27
N PHE A 72 -11.11 -7.73 20.95
CA PHE A 72 -11.17 -6.63 20.00
C PHE A 72 -11.20 -5.30 20.75
N ASN A 73 -10.34 -4.37 20.36
CA ASN A 73 -10.35 -3.00 20.85
C ASN A 73 -11.07 -2.12 19.83
N ILE A 74 -12.08 -1.40 20.31
CA ILE A 74 -12.93 -0.53 19.51
C ILE A 74 -12.61 0.92 19.86
N SER A 75 -12.65 1.79 18.86
CA SER A 75 -12.42 3.22 19.00
C SER A 75 -13.29 3.82 20.10
N GLY A 76 -12.71 4.71 20.90
CA GLY A 76 -13.37 5.25 22.10
C GLY A 76 -13.18 4.40 23.37
N GLY A 77 -12.26 3.43 23.35
CA GLY A 77 -11.87 2.64 24.52
C GLY A 77 -12.77 1.44 24.80
N GLY A 78 -13.71 1.14 23.91
CA GLY A 78 -14.57 -0.04 24.00
C GLY A 78 -13.78 -1.33 23.79
N GLN A 79 -14.21 -2.42 24.44
CA GLN A 79 -13.58 -3.73 24.29
C GLN A 79 -14.63 -4.82 24.15
N ILE A 80 -14.42 -5.71 23.18
CA ILE A 80 -15.27 -6.88 22.96
C ILE A 80 -14.44 -8.13 23.24
N THR A 81 -14.93 -8.97 24.13
CA THR A 81 -14.27 -10.21 24.58
C THR A 81 -15.25 -11.37 24.49
N ASN A 82 -14.75 -12.60 24.66
CA ASN A 82 -15.56 -13.83 24.64
C ASN A 82 -16.38 -14.00 23.34
N VAL A 83 -15.83 -13.52 22.22
CA VAL A 83 -16.45 -13.64 20.90
C VAL A 83 -16.45 -15.09 20.48
N SER A 84 -17.61 -15.66 20.19
CA SER A 84 -17.75 -17.02 19.65
C SER A 84 -17.82 -17.06 18.14
N LYS A 85 -18.43 -16.04 17.54
CA LYS A 85 -18.67 -15.98 16.10
C LYS A 85 -18.67 -14.52 15.65
N ILE A 86 -18.18 -14.31 14.43
CA ILE A 86 -18.24 -13.04 13.74
C ILE A 86 -18.90 -13.27 12.39
N ASP A 87 -19.88 -12.44 12.05
CA ASP A 87 -20.53 -12.43 10.74
C ASP A 87 -20.34 -11.06 10.08
N ILE A 88 -19.96 -11.06 8.81
CA ILE A 88 -19.81 -9.82 8.03
C ILE A 88 -21.18 -9.47 7.45
N MET A 89 -21.67 -8.27 7.75
CA MET A 89 -22.96 -7.80 7.24
C MET A 89 -22.86 -7.41 5.75
N PRO A 90 -23.99 -7.37 5.02
CA PRO A 90 -24.00 -6.92 3.63
C PRO A 90 -23.31 -5.57 3.45
N GLY A 91 -22.38 -5.49 2.51
CA GLY A 91 -21.59 -4.29 2.24
C GLY A 91 -20.29 -4.15 3.05
N GLY A 92 -20.04 -4.99 4.06
CA GLY A 92 -18.75 -5.05 4.75
C GLY A 92 -18.44 -3.91 5.71
N TYR A 93 -19.33 -2.93 5.84
CA TYR A 93 -19.15 -1.78 6.76
C TYR A 93 -19.46 -2.11 8.22
N LEU A 94 -20.23 -3.18 8.44
CA LEU A 94 -20.67 -3.61 9.76
C LEU A 94 -20.27 -5.07 9.97
N MET A 95 -19.91 -5.38 11.20
CA MET A 95 -19.62 -6.74 11.65
C MET A 95 -20.51 -7.06 12.85
N LEU A 96 -21.12 -8.23 12.84
CA LEU A 96 -21.92 -8.76 13.93
C LEU A 96 -21.07 -9.70 14.78
N PHE A 97 -20.89 -9.35 16.04
CA PHE A 97 -20.22 -10.15 17.05
C PHE A 97 -21.26 -10.94 17.85
N THR A 98 -21.11 -12.25 17.88
CA THR A 98 -21.81 -13.11 18.84
C THR A 98 -20.86 -13.34 20.02
N ILE A 99 -21.28 -12.94 21.20
CA ILE A 99 -20.49 -12.91 22.42
C ILE A 99 -21.09 -13.90 23.42
N LYS A 100 -20.27 -14.81 23.97
CA LYS A 100 -20.69 -15.71 25.03
C LYS A 100 -20.83 -14.94 26.34
N ALA A 101 -22.00 -15.05 26.96
CA ALA A 101 -22.30 -14.49 28.26
C ALA A 101 -22.82 -15.61 29.21
N PRO A 102 -22.79 -15.42 30.54
CA PRO A 102 -23.27 -16.42 31.48
C PRO A 102 -24.74 -16.83 31.27
N GLN A 103 -25.56 -15.93 30.71
CA GLN A 103 -27.00 -16.14 30.49
C GLN A 103 -27.36 -16.43 29.02
N GLY A 104 -26.39 -16.82 28.19
CA GLY A 104 -26.60 -17.11 26.77
C GLY A 104 -25.68 -16.31 25.85
N SER A 105 -26.20 -15.88 24.71
CA SER A 105 -25.44 -15.10 23.74
C SER A 105 -25.89 -13.65 23.73
N ARG A 106 -24.92 -12.72 23.74
CA ARG A 106 -25.14 -11.30 23.43
C ARG A 106 -24.70 -11.04 21.99
N TYR A 107 -25.42 -10.15 21.32
CA TYR A 107 -25.09 -9.71 19.97
C TYR A 107 -24.67 -8.24 19.99
N GLU A 108 -23.64 -7.91 19.23
CA GLU A 108 -23.12 -6.54 19.14
C GLU A 108 -22.74 -6.24 17.70
N ILE A 109 -23.21 -5.11 17.18
CA ILE A 109 -22.91 -4.66 15.82
C ILE A 109 -21.91 -3.52 15.93
N VAL A 110 -20.79 -3.64 15.21
CA VAL A 110 -19.71 -2.67 15.23
C VAL A 110 -19.35 -2.29 13.81
N LYS A 111 -18.98 -1.02 13.59
CA LYS A 111 -18.43 -0.62 12.29
C LYS A 111 -17.04 -1.18 12.12
N THR A 112 -16.73 -1.66 10.93
CA THR A 112 -15.40 -2.22 10.60
C THR A 112 -14.29 -1.17 10.80
N SER A 113 -14.60 0.11 10.58
CA SER A 113 -13.68 1.24 10.79
C SER A 113 -13.45 1.61 12.25
N GLU A 114 -14.29 1.14 13.17
CA GLU A 114 -14.16 1.40 14.61
C GLU A 114 -13.27 0.33 15.28
N ILE A 115 -12.95 -0.77 14.60
CA ILE A 115 -12.05 -1.79 15.13
C ILE A 115 -10.60 -1.32 14.95
N GLU A 116 -9.90 -1.10 16.06
CA GLU A 116 -8.52 -0.61 16.05
C GLU A 116 -7.51 -1.76 16.08
N SER A 117 -7.80 -2.81 16.86
CA SER A 117 -6.90 -3.96 16.97
C SER A 117 -7.61 -5.21 17.47
N ILE A 118 -7.02 -6.36 17.14
CA ILE A 118 -7.36 -7.66 17.68
C ILE A 118 -6.14 -8.23 18.38
N SER A 119 -6.32 -8.79 19.58
CA SER A 119 -5.25 -9.39 20.36
C SER A 119 -5.69 -10.67 21.04
N ALA A 120 -4.73 -11.56 21.27
CA ALA A 120 -4.86 -12.80 22.01
C ALA A 120 -4.01 -12.68 23.27
N ARG A 121 -4.59 -12.90 24.45
CA ARG A 121 -3.88 -12.92 25.74
C ARG A 121 -4.07 -14.25 26.45
#